data_AF-A0A1F8M3Y1-F1
#
_entry.id   AF-A0A1F8M3Y1-F1
#
_cell.length_a   1.000
_cell.length_b   1.000
_cell.length_c   1.000
_cell.angle_alpha   90.00
_cell.angle_beta   90.00
_cell.angle_gamma   90.00
#
_symmetry.space_group_name_H-M   'P 1'
#
loop_
_entity.id
_entity.type
_entity.pdbx_description
1 polymer ?
#
loop_
_entity_poly.entity_id
_entity_poly.type
_entity_poly.pdbx_seq_one_letter_code
_entity_poly.pdbx_strand_id
1 'polypeptide(L)'
;MEAAREHFSQSIRIAQSLDQKDLVLISFAGYASIFASLGKFEQAVELGSLVTHHKLSWNETKTQVLALLQTIKSVSPEQFSAAQERGCELDIAEAIRRFNLLKG
;
A
#
# COMPACT_ATOMS: atom_id res chain seq x y z
N MET A 1 -15.02 -1.64 -7.50
CA MET A 1 -13.96 -1.22 -6.53
C MET A 1 -14.18 -1.79 -5.14
N GLU A 2 -15.43 -1.95 -4.69
CA GLU A 2 -15.77 -2.53 -3.38
C GLU A 2 -15.30 -4.00 -3.25
N ALA A 3 -15.61 -4.84 -4.24
CA ALA A 3 -15.12 -6.23 -4.26
C ALA A 3 -13.59 -6.34 -4.16
N ALA A 4 -12.84 -5.45 -4.82
CA ALA A 4 -11.37 -5.47 -4.73
C ALA A 4 -10.88 -5.16 -3.31
N ARG A 5 -11.53 -4.20 -2.64
CA ARG A 5 -11.25 -3.86 -1.24
C ARG A 5 -11.56 -5.04 -0.32
N GLU A 6 -12.71 -5.68 -0.51
CA GLU A 6 -13.10 -6.87 0.26
C GLU A 6 -12.10 -8.01 0.08
N HIS A 7 -11.72 -8.34 -1.16
CA HIS A 7 -10.75 -9.40 -1.45
C HIS A 7 -9.38 -9.13 -0.82
N PHE A 8 -8.86 -7.91 -0.94
CA PHE A 8 -7.58 -7.56 -0.30
C PHE A 8 -7.71 -7.52 1.22
N SER A 9 -8.83 -7.07 1.77
CA SER A 9 -9.06 -7.10 3.23
C SER A 9 -9.06 -8.54 3.77
N GLN A 10 -9.70 -9.48 3.07
CA GLN A 10 -9.66 -10.89 3.43
C GLN A 10 -8.25 -11.48 3.29
N SER A 11 -7.54 -11.13 2.23
CA SER A 11 -6.15 -11.57 2.03
C SER A 11 -5.26 -11.11 3.20
N ILE A 12 -5.39 -9.87 3.66
CA ILE A 12 -4.67 -9.36 4.84
C ILE A 12 -5.02 -10.17 6.09
N ARG A 13 -6.30 -10.49 6.34
CA ARG A 13 -6.73 -11.28 7.51
C ARG A 13 -6.13 -12.68 7.52
N ILE A 14 -6.15 -13.34 6.36
CA ILE A 14 -5.57 -14.68 6.19
C ILE A 14 -4.05 -14.61 6.38
N ALA A 15 -3.39 -13.66 5.73
CA ALA A 15 -1.95 -13.47 5.84
C ALA A 15 -1.50 -13.16 7.28
N GLN A 16 -2.25 -12.35 8.03
CA GLN A 16 -2.01 -12.11 9.46
C GLN A 16 -2.18 -13.39 10.29
N SER A 17 -3.20 -14.19 10.00
CA SER A 17 -3.45 -15.46 10.72
C SER A 17 -2.36 -16.50 10.47
N LEU A 18 -1.67 -16.41 9.33
CA LEU A 18 -0.55 -17.28 8.95
C LEU A 18 0.83 -16.68 9.30
N ASP A 19 0.88 -15.51 9.95
CA ASP A 19 2.10 -14.70 10.19
C ASP A 19 2.90 -14.37 8.91
N GLN A 20 2.25 -14.42 7.74
CA GLN A 20 2.89 -14.18 6.43
C GLN A 20 2.83 -12.71 6.04
N LYS A 21 3.75 -11.92 6.61
CA LYS A 21 3.86 -10.47 6.36
C LYS A 21 4.12 -10.13 4.89
N ASP A 22 4.80 -11.00 4.14
CA ASP A 22 5.04 -10.85 2.71
C ASP A 22 3.71 -10.77 1.91
N LEU A 23 2.73 -11.61 2.25
CA LEU A 23 1.41 -11.60 1.61
C LEU A 23 0.58 -10.36 1.97
N VAL A 24 0.77 -9.81 3.17
CA VAL A 24 0.16 -8.53 3.55
C VAL A 24 0.67 -7.41 2.64
N LEU A 25 1.96 -7.40 2.31
CA LEU A 25 2.58 -6.39 1.46
C LEU A 25 2.09 -6.48 0.00
N ILE A 26 1.79 -7.69 -0.50
CA ILE A 26 1.13 -7.87 -1.80
C ILE A 26 -0.26 -7.22 -1.78
N SER A 27 -1.03 -7.43 -0.71
CA SER A 27 -2.34 -6.80 -0.56
C SER A 27 -2.24 -5.27 -0.48
N PHE A 28 -1.20 -4.74 0.17
CA PHE A 28 -0.94 -3.30 0.23
C PHE A 28 -0.64 -2.72 -1.16
N ALA A 29 0.10 -3.43 -2.01
CA ALA A 29 0.31 -3.01 -3.40
C ALA A 29 -1.03 -2.89 -4.16
N GLY A 30 -1.94 -3.85 -3.96
CA GLY A 30 -3.30 -3.79 -4.49
C GLY A 30 -4.09 -2.58 -3.98
N TYR A 31 -4.02 -2.30 -2.68
CA TYR A 31 -4.64 -1.12 -2.07
C TYR A 31 -4.06 0.20 -2.57
N ALA A 32 -2.74 0.28 -2.79
CA ALA A 32 -2.11 1.47 -3.36
C ALA A 32 -2.68 1.76 -4.76
N SER A 33 -2.89 0.73 -5.57
CA SER A 33 -3.52 0.85 -6.89
C SER A 33 -4.98 1.32 -6.79
N ILE A 34 -5.75 0.80 -5.83
CA ILE A 34 -7.11 1.26 -5.54
C ILE A 34 -7.11 2.74 -5.14
N PHE A 35 -6.19 3.16 -4.25
CA PHE A 35 -6.11 4.56 -3.83
C PHE A 35 -5.72 5.49 -4.98
N ALA A 36 -4.77 5.10 -5.81
CA ALA A 36 -4.40 5.86 -7.01
C ALA A 36 -5.60 6.02 -7.95
N SER A 37 -6.37 4.95 -8.17
CA SER A 37 -7.57 4.96 -9.01
C SER A 37 -8.72 5.78 -8.41
N LEU A 38 -8.77 5.94 -7.09
CA LEU A 38 -9.73 6.79 -6.37
C LEU A 38 -9.29 8.26 -6.28
N GLY A 39 -8.15 8.63 -6.88
CA GLY A 39 -7.56 9.97 -6.76
C GLY A 39 -6.94 10.26 -5.39
N LYS A 40 -6.83 9.26 -4.52
CA LYS A 40 -6.22 9.33 -3.19
C LYS A 40 -4.70 9.13 -3.30
N PHE A 41 -4.07 10.00 -4.08
CA PHE A 41 -2.67 9.86 -4.48
C PHE A 41 -1.70 9.84 -3.31
N GLU A 42 -1.86 10.71 -2.30
CA GLU A 42 -1.00 10.70 -1.11
C GLU A 42 -1.06 9.36 -0.35
N GLN A 43 -2.25 8.76 -0.24
CA GLN A 43 -2.42 7.47 0.44
C GLN A 43 -1.82 6.33 -0.38
N ALA A 44 -1.90 6.41 -1.72
CA ALA A 44 -1.24 5.48 -2.62
C ALA A 44 0.29 5.56 -2.50
N VAL A 45 0.84 6.77 -2.40
CA VAL A 45 2.28 7.02 -2.22
C VAL A 45 2.75 6.53 -0.86
N GLU A 46 2.03 6.82 0.21
CA GLU A 46 2.38 6.40 1.56
C GLU A 46 2.39 4.86 1.67
N LEU A 47 1.31 4.20 1.22
CA LEU A 47 1.22 2.74 1.25
C LEU A 47 2.20 2.07 0.28
N GLY A 48 2.42 2.66 -0.89
CA GLY A 48 3.38 2.17 -1.86
C GLY A 48 4.81 2.27 -1.34
N SER A 49 5.15 3.36 -0.66
CA SER A 49 6.48 3.58 -0.09
C SER A 49 6.79 2.55 1.00
N LEU A 50 5.82 2.25 1.87
CA LEU A 50 5.92 1.15 2.84
C LEU A 50 6.27 -0.15 2.13
N VAL A 51 5.53 -0.53 1.08
CA VAL A 51 5.78 -1.77 0.33
C VAL A 51 7.18 -1.77 -0.30
N THR A 52 7.62 -0.66 -0.90
CA THR A 52 8.95 -0.63 -1.53
C THR A 52 10.10 -0.71 -0.54
N HIS A 53 9.94 -0.09 0.63
CA HIS A 53 10.98 -0.02 1.65
C HIS A 53 11.05 -1.29 2.51
N HIS A 54 9.92 -1.96 2.72
CA HIS A 54 9.86 -3.11 3.61
C HIS A 54 10.72 -4.29 3.11
N LYS A 55 11.47 -4.90 4.03
CA LYS A 55 12.46 -5.96 3.72
C LYS A 55 11.83 -7.24 3.19
N LEU A 56 10.62 -7.55 3.64
CA LEU A 56 9.86 -8.74 3.25
C LEU A 56 9.10 -8.57 1.92
N SER A 57 9.12 -7.39 1.31
CA SER A 57 8.44 -7.21 0.03
C SER A 57 9.22 -7.89 -1.10
N TRP A 58 8.51 -8.64 -1.94
CA TRP A 58 9.10 -9.28 -3.10
C TRP A 58 9.52 -8.24 -4.14
N ASN A 59 10.62 -8.51 -4.85
CA ASN A 59 11.16 -7.58 -5.84
C ASN A 59 10.13 -7.25 -6.93
N GLU A 60 9.33 -8.24 -7.34
CA GLU A 60 8.24 -8.06 -8.30
C GLU A 60 7.15 -7.12 -7.78
N THR A 61 6.75 -7.27 -6.51
CA THR A 61 5.78 -6.39 -5.85
C THR A 61 6.33 -4.96 -5.76
N LYS A 62 7.61 -4.80 -5.42
CA LYS A 62 8.27 -3.48 -5.40
C LYS A 62 8.24 -2.83 -6.78
N THR A 63 8.60 -3.57 -7.83
CA THR A 63 8.60 -3.07 -9.21
C THR A 63 7.20 -2.61 -9.64
N GLN A 64 6.17 -3.39 -9.36
CA GLN A 64 4.78 -3.03 -9.67
C GLN A 64 4.36 -1.74 -8.95
N VAL A 65 4.68 -1.61 -7.67
CA VAL A 65 4.37 -0.41 -6.89
C VAL A 65 5.16 0.79 -7.37
N LEU A 66 6.46 0.65 -7.66
CA LEU A 66 7.28 1.74 -8.20
C LEU A 66 6.73 2.24 -9.53
N ALA A 67 6.31 1.34 -10.42
CA ALA A 67 5.66 1.71 -11.67
C ALA A 67 4.37 2.49 -11.41
N LEU A 68 3.53 2.03 -10.47
CA LEU A 68 2.34 2.76 -10.05
C LEU A 68 2.68 4.17 -9.56
N LEU A 69 3.67 4.32 -8.66
CA LEU A 69 4.06 5.62 -8.12
C LEU A 69 4.52 6.59 -9.20
N GLN A 70 5.22 6.10 -10.24
CA GLN A 70 5.64 6.93 -11.37
C GLN A 70 4.47 7.42 -12.24
N THR A 71 3.33 6.73 -12.23
CA THR A 71 2.12 7.19 -12.92
C THR A 71 1.42 8.33 -12.18
N ILE A 72 1.68 8.49 -10.89
CA ILE A 72 1.07 9.53 -10.06
C ILE A 72 1.80 10.86 -10.33
N LYS A 73 1.29 11.63 -11.29
CA LYS A 73 1.79 12.98 -11.63
C LYS A 73 0.94 14.11 -11.02
N SER A 74 -0.16 13.76 -10.37
CA SER A 74 -1.20 14.70 -9.92
C SER A 74 -0.92 15.35 -8.57
N VAL A 75 0.16 14.97 -7.87
CA VAL A 75 0.57 15.57 -6.60
C VAL A 75 1.84 16.39 -6.79
N SER A 76 1.97 17.48 -6.02
CA SER A 76 3.21 18.26 -5.99
C SER A 76 4.37 17.40 -5.49
N PRO A 77 5.60 17.66 -5.94
CA PRO A 77 6.78 16.92 -5.47
C PRO A 77 6.94 16.97 -3.95
N GLU A 78 6.59 18.09 -3.30
CA GLU A 78 6.63 18.22 -1.84
C GLU A 78 5.63 17.28 -1.14
N GLN A 79 4.41 17.18 -1.66
CA GLN A 79 3.39 16.27 -1.13
C GLN A 79 3.77 14.81 -1.35
N PHE A 80 4.38 14.52 -2.50
CA PHE A 80 4.89 13.19 -2.81
C PHE A 80 6.02 12.79 -1.85
N SER A 81 7.01 13.66 -1.63
CA SER A 81 8.12 13.41 -0.69
C SER A 81 7.60 13.23 0.72
N ALA A 82 6.73 14.11 1.21
CA ALA A 82 6.17 13.99 2.55
C ALA A 82 5.34 12.70 2.72
N ALA A 83 4.58 12.28 1.71
CA ALA A 83 3.84 11.01 1.73
C ALA A 83 4.78 9.80 1.71
N GLN A 84 5.87 9.89 0.95
CA GLN A 84 6.89 8.84 0.90
C GLN A 84 7.61 8.68 2.24
N GLU A 85 8.02 9.77 2.86
CA GLU A 85 8.67 9.77 4.18
C GLU A 85 7.76 9.11 5.22
N ARG A 86 6.49 9.55 5.29
CA ARG A 86 5.48 8.94 6.17
C ARG A 86 5.33 7.44 5.92
N GLY A 87 5.39 7.01 4.66
CA GLY A 87 5.24 5.60 4.28
C GLY A 87 6.46 4.75 4.64
N CYS A 88 7.66 5.31 4.55
CA CYS A 88 8.90 4.63 4.96
C CYS A 88 8.98 4.39 6.47
N GLU A 89 8.41 5.28 7.26
CA GLU A 89 8.33 5.15 8.73
C GLU A 89 7.14 4.31 9.20
N LEU A 90 6.24 3.91 8.30
CA LEU A 90 4.99 3.26 8.64
C LEU A 90 5.16 1.75 8.80
N ASP A 91 4.76 1.23 9.96
CA ASP A 91 4.67 -0.21 10.21
C ASP A 91 3.43 -0.84 9.56
N ILE A 92 3.51 -2.15 9.25
CA ILE A 92 2.39 -2.92 8.66
C ILE A 92 1.11 -2.81 9.50
N ALA A 93 1.22 -2.98 10.81
CA ALA A 93 0.07 -2.92 11.71
C ALA A 93 -0.55 -1.52 11.77
N GLU A 94 0.29 -0.49 11.76
CA GLU A 94 -0.16 0.91 11.79
C GLU A 94 -0.81 1.30 10.46
N ALA A 95 -0.25 0.86 9.32
CA ALA A 95 -0.87 1.06 8.01
C ALA A 95 -2.27 0.46 7.93
N ILE A 96 -2.44 -0.77 8.44
CA ILE A 96 -3.76 -1.44 8.48
C ILE A 96 -4.77 -0.61 9.26
N ARG A 97 -4.38 -0.11 10.43
CA ARG A 97 -5.23 0.68 11.30
C ARG A 97 -5.55 2.04 10.68
N ARG A 98 -4.53 2.79 10.27
CA ARG A 98 -4.62 4.15 9.73
C ARG A 98 -5.48 4.22 8.47
N PHE A 99 -5.33 3.25 7.57
CA PHE A 99 -6.08 3.20 6.31
C PHE A 99 -7.36 2.36 6.37
N ASN A 100 -7.71 1.82 7.55
CA ASN A 100 -8.86 0.93 7.74
C ASN A 100 -8.89 -0.24 6.73
N LEU A 101 -7.74 -0.88 6.46
CA LEU A 101 -7.59 -1.90 5.40
C LEU A 101 -8.33 -3.22 5.68
N LEU A 102 -8.87 -3.37 6.89
CA LEU A 102 -9.69 -4.51 7.32
C LEU A 102 -11.20 -4.23 7.27
N LYS A 103 -11.60 -2.99 6.96
CA LYS A 103 -13.01 -2.66 6.71
C LYS A 103 -13.28 -2.87 5.22
N GLY A 104 -13.61 -4.12 4.89
CA GLY A 104 -14.28 -4.52 3.65
C GLY A 104 -15.77 -4.43 3.85
#